data_AF-A0A4R6KVH5-F1
#
_entry.id   AF-A0A4R6KVH5-F1
#
_cell.length_a   1.000
_cell.length_b   1.000
_cell.length_c   1.000
_cell.angle_alpha   90.00
_cell.angle_beta   90.00
_cell.angle_gamma   90.00
#
_symmetry.space_group_name_H-M   'P 1'
#
loop_
_entity.id
_entity.type
_entity.pdbx_description
1 polymer ?
#
loop_
_entity_poly.entity_id
_entity_poly.type
_entity_poly.pdbx_seq_one_letter_code
_entity_poly.pdbx_strand_id
1 'polypeptide(L)' 'MEPAAATGYADVVGVVATALTVGAVDKPDLLAEFASRGMRISGTLKPDISASGVAIVPGIFAE' A
#
# COMPACT_ATOMS: atom_id res chain seq x y z
N MET A 1 -18.35 -15.82 4.90
CA MET A 1 -17.72 -15.34 3.67
C MET A 1 -16.30 -14.94 4.06
N GLU A 2 -15.33 -15.80 3.77
CA GLU A 2 -13.91 -15.53 4.07
C GLU A 2 -13.45 -14.40 3.15
N PRO A 3 -12.86 -13.30 3.65
CA PRO A 3 -12.37 -12.24 2.77
C PRO A 3 -11.22 -12.79 1.95
N ALA A 4 -11.37 -12.81 0.62
CA ALA A 4 -10.34 -13.24 -0.31
C ALA A 4 -9.01 -12.58 0.07
N ALA A 5 -8.01 -13.40 0.36
CA ALA A 5 -6.66 -12.93 0.59
C ALA A 5 -6.17 -12.24 -0.69
N ALA A 6 -6.29 -10.92 -0.73
CA ALA A 6 -5.76 -10.10 -1.82
C ALA A 6 -4.23 -10.28 -1.83
N THR A 7 -3.75 -11.16 -2.70
CA THR A 7 -2.32 -11.30 -3.00
C THR A 7 -1.87 -10.06 -3.74
N GLY A 8 -1.64 -8.98 -3.00
CA GLY A 8 -1.13 -7.73 -3.55
C GLY A 8 0.39 -7.84 -3.73
N TYR A 9 0.85 -7.76 -4.98
CA TYR A 9 2.27 -7.83 -5.33
C TYR A 9 2.98 -6.52 -4.97
N ALA A 10 4.09 -6.57 -4.23
CA ALA A 10 4.97 -5.42 -4.06
C ALA A 10 5.92 -5.33 -5.26
N ASP A 11 6.10 -4.13 -5.84
CA ASP A 11 7.11 -3.89 -6.87
C ASP A 11 8.54 -4.02 -6.29
N VAL A 12 9.55 -4.17 -7.15
CA VAL A 12 10.95 -4.40 -6.77
C VAL A 12 11.48 -3.32 -5.82
N VAL A 13 11.11 -2.04 -6.00
CA VAL A 13 11.49 -0.98 -5.06
C VAL A 13 10.76 -1.15 -3.72
N GLY A 14 9.52 -1.63 -3.75
CA GLY A 14 8.65 -1.83 -2.58
C GLY A 14 9.10 -2.93 -1.61
N VAL A 15 10.12 -3.73 -1.98
CA VAL A 15 10.68 -4.81 -1.14
C VAL A 15 12.11 -4.54 -0.66
N VAL A 16 12.71 -3.42 -1.08
CA VAL A 16 14.03 -2.99 -0.63
C VAL A 16 13.96 -2.56 0.84
N ALA A 17 14.87 -3.07 1.67
CA ALA A 17 14.84 -2.83 3.12
C ALA A 17 14.98 -1.34 3.50
N THR A 18 15.74 -0.57 2.72
CA THR A 18 15.99 0.86 2.97
C THR A 18 14.94 1.79 2.37
N ALA A 19 14.06 1.29 1.49
CA ALA A 19 13.00 2.10 0.92
C ALA A 19 11.89 2.31 1.95
N LEU A 20 11.40 3.53 2.09
CA LEU A 20 10.16 3.81 2.83
C LEU A 20 8.98 3.52 1.90
N THR A 21 8.08 2.63 2.31
CA THR A 21 6.94 2.20 1.50
C THR A 21 5.63 2.50 2.21
N VAL A 22 4.64 2.85 1.41
CA VAL A 22 3.33 3.32 1.88
C VAL A 22 2.24 2.43 1.31
N GLY A 23 1.40 1.87 2.18
CA GLY A 23 0.19 1.14 1.82
C GLY A 23 -1.02 2.06 1.68
N ALA A 24 -1.97 1.68 0.84
CA ALA A 24 -3.20 2.43 0.62
C ALA A 24 -4.36 1.90 1.48
N VAL A 25 -5.06 2.81 2.18
CA VAL A 25 -6.33 2.54 2.87
C VAL A 25 -7.49 3.35 2.29
N ASP A 26 -8.71 2.90 2.55
CA ASP A 26 -9.96 3.57 2.23
C ASP A 26 -10.44 4.49 3.37
N LYS A 27 -11.64 5.08 3.22
CA LYS A 27 -12.18 6.04 4.20
C LYS A 27 -12.43 5.42 5.59
N PRO A 28 -12.89 4.17 5.70
CA PRO A 28 -12.94 3.46 6.98
C PRO A 28 -11.59 3.00 7.57
N ASP A 29 -10.45 3.44 7.03
CA ASP A 29 -9.11 2.97 7.39
C ASP A 29 -8.87 1.46 7.15
N LEU A 30 -9.63 0.87 6.24
CA LEU A 30 -9.43 -0.51 5.81
C LEU A 30 -8.44 -0.55 4.64
N LEU A 31 -7.65 -1.61 4.59
CA LEU A 31 -6.71 -1.82 3.50
C LEU A 31 -7.45 -1.90 2.16
N ALA A 32 -7.06 -1.07 1.20
CA ALA A 32 -7.67 -1.07 -0.12
C ALA A 32 -7.46 -2.42 -0.82
N GLU A 33 -8.40 -2.83 -1.67
CA GLU A 33 -8.34 -4.14 -2.34
C GLU A 33 -7.10 -4.31 -3.24
N PHE A 34 -6.63 -3.21 -3.84
CA PHE A 34 -5.46 -3.17 -4.70
C PHE A 34 -4.15 -3.01 -3.93
N ALA A 35 -4.21 -2.72 -2.63
CA ALA A 35 -3.03 -2.45 -1.84
C ALA A 35 -2.16 -3.70 -1.73
N SER A 36 -0.87 -3.56 -2.07
CA SER A 36 0.11 -4.62 -1.89
C SER A 36 0.23 -5.00 -0.42
N ARG A 37 0.16 -6.30 -0.13
CA ARG A 37 0.27 -6.84 1.24
C ARG A 37 1.65 -7.42 1.51
N GLY A 38 2.67 -6.75 0.99
CA GLY A 38 4.05 -7.20 0.84
C GLY A 38 4.48 -8.30 1.82
N MET A 39 4.72 -9.51 1.31
CA MET A 39 5.34 -10.56 2.12
C MET A 39 6.87 -10.50 2.02
N ARG A 40 7.49 -10.84 3.15
CA ARG A 40 8.92 -10.98 3.55
C ARG A 40 9.77 -11.74 2.50
N ILE A 41 9.99 -11.21 1.27
CA ILE A 41 10.89 -11.83 0.27
C ILE A 41 12.32 -11.91 0.82
N SER A 42 12.76 -10.87 1.55
CA SER A 42 14.06 -10.81 2.23
C SER A 42 13.98 -11.10 3.72
N GLY A 43 12.76 -11.02 4.25
CA GLY A 43 12.67 -10.54 5.60
C GLY A 43 11.57 -9.51 5.76
N THR A 44 11.79 -8.32 5.28
CA THR A 44 11.18 -7.19 6.00
C THR A 44 9.65 -7.15 5.89
N LEU A 45 8.96 -6.79 6.98
CA LEU A 45 7.53 -6.46 6.93
C LEU A 45 7.38 -5.18 6.11
N LYS A 46 6.53 -5.23 5.09
CA LYS A 46 6.19 -4.09 4.22
C LYS A 46 4.67 -4.14 3.97
N PRO A 47 3.98 -2.99 3.82
CA PRO A 47 4.52 -1.63 3.83
C PRO A 47 4.94 -1.13 5.22
N ASP A 48 5.71 -0.03 5.29
CA ASP A 48 6.17 0.54 6.57
C ASP A 48 5.06 1.34 7.27
N ILE A 49 4.29 2.11 6.48
CA ILE A 49 3.17 2.92 6.96
C ILE A 49 1.98 2.80 6.01
N SER A 50 0.81 3.23 6.46
CA SER A 50 -0.41 3.30 5.65
C SER A 50 -0.93 4.74 5.57
N ALA A 51 -1.51 5.10 4.42
CA ALA A 51 -2.11 6.40 4.18
C ALA A 51 -3.36 6.28 3.29
N SER A 52 -4.21 7.32 3.30
CA SER A 52 -5.41 7.37 2.46
C SER A 52 -5.01 7.37 0.98
N GLY A 53 -5.44 6.34 0.25
CA GLY A 53 -5.09 6.15 -1.16
C GLY A 53 -6.28 5.98 -2.08
N VAL A 54 -7.51 6.05 -1.54
CA VAL A 54 -8.75 5.83 -2.29
C VAL A 54 -9.52 7.15 -2.43
N ALA A 55 -9.92 7.47 -3.66
CA ALA A 55 -10.72 8.65 -3.98
C ALA A 55 -10.11 9.98 -3.48
N ILE A 56 -8.79 10.11 -3.62
CA ILE A 56 -8.05 11.35 -3.32
C ILE A 56 -8.23 12.33 -4.47
N VAL A 57 -8.60 13.57 -4.15
CA VAL A 57 -8.62 14.66 -5.13
C VAL A 57 -7.22 15.27 -5.21
N PRO A 58 -6.55 15.21 -6.37
CA PRO A 58 -5.26 15.86 -6.54
C PRO A 58 -5.42 17.39 -6.56
N GLY A 59 -4.45 18.10 -5.98
CA GLY A 59 -4.32 19.53 -6.20
C GLY A 59 -3.81 19.80 -7.61
N ILE A 60 -4.34 20.84 -8.26
CA ILE A 60 -3.71 21.45 -9.43
C ILE A 60 -3.16 22.80 -9.00
N PHE A 61 -1.84 22.97 -9.08
CA PHE A 61 -1.23 24.28 -8.93
C PHE A 61 -1.40 25.01 -10.27
N ALA A 62 -2.13 26.13 -10.26
CA ALA A 62 -2.17 27.06 -11.37
C ALA A 62 -1.12 28.15 -11.09
N GLU A 63 -0.20 28.35 -12.03
CA GLU A 63 0.72 29.49 -12.02
C GLU A 63 0.02 30.78 -12.48
#